data_AF-A0A732GVS2-F1
#
_entry.id   AF-A0A732GVS2-F1
#
_cell.length_a   1.000
_cell.length_b   1.000
_cell.length_c   1.000
_cell.angle_alpha   90.00
_cell.angle_beta   90.00
_cell.angle_gamma   90.00
#
_symmetry.space_group_name_H-M   'P 1'
#
loop_
_entity.id
_entity.type
_entity.pdbx_description
1 polymer ?
#
loop_
_entity_poly.entity_id
_entity_poly.type
_entity_poly.pdbx_seq_one_letter_code
_entity_poly.pdbx_strand_id
1 'polypeptide(L)' 'MNTLHWIKSSITIAKTPFYLYNEELILENIQKLKNCFHEKNYKILYAIKANSNLKIIKIITGAGLGVDTCSVEEIKLS' A
#
# COMPACT_ATOMS: atom_id res chain seq x y z
N MET A 1 18.31 1.38 -9.49
CA MET A 1 17.70 2.37 -10.43
C MET A 1 17.15 3.53 -9.62
N ASN A 2 17.03 4.74 -10.16
CA ASN A 2 16.60 5.93 -9.41
C ASN A 2 15.15 6.35 -9.74
N THR A 3 14.56 7.17 -8.85
CA THR A 3 13.18 7.68 -8.96
C THR A 3 12.88 8.39 -10.28
N LEU A 4 13.86 9.13 -10.81
CA LEU A 4 13.72 9.90 -12.04
C LEU A 4 13.53 9.03 -13.28
N HIS A 5 14.12 7.83 -13.29
CA HIS A 5 13.96 6.90 -14.40
C HIS A 5 12.51 6.42 -14.53
N TRP A 6 11.89 5.96 -13.44
CA TRP A 6 10.51 5.46 -13.49
C TRP A 6 9.49 6.54 -13.84
N ILE A 7 9.71 7.78 -13.38
CA ILE A 7 8.84 8.92 -13.74
C ILE A 7 8.89 9.16 -15.25
N LYS A 8 10.10 9.26 -15.83
CA LYS A 8 10.27 9.47 -17.28
C LYS A 8 9.63 8.35 -18.10
N SER A 9 9.85 7.10 -17.71
CA SER A 9 9.26 5.93 -18.37
C SER A 9 7.73 5.86 -18.21
N SER A 10 7.18 6.37 -17.10
CA SER A 10 5.72 6.33 -16.88
C SER A 10 4.98 7.40 -17.71
N ILE A 11 5.59 8.57 -17.91
CA ILE A 11 5.01 9.65 -18.72
C ILE A 11 4.84 9.25 -20.19
N THR A 12 5.70 8.35 -20.71
CA THR A 12 5.56 7.86 -22.08
C THR A 12 4.46 6.82 -22.24
N ILE A 13 4.06 6.15 -21.15
CA ILE A 13 3.08 5.05 -21.17
C ILE A 13 1.68 5.55 -20.77
N ALA A 14 1.59 6.53 -19.87
CA ALA A 14 0.33 7.03 -19.33
C ALA A 14 0.14 8.53 -19.59
N LYS A 15 -1.09 8.93 -19.93
CA LYS A 15 -1.45 10.36 -20.01
C LYS A 15 -1.48 10.98 -18.62
N THR A 16 -0.99 12.22 -18.52
CA THR A 16 -1.02 13.00 -17.28
C THR A 16 -2.40 13.67 -17.08
N PRO A 17 -2.83 13.89 -15.82
CA PRO A 17 -2.16 13.50 -14.57
C PRO A 17 -2.41 12.02 -14.21
N PHE A 18 -1.40 11.39 -13.61
CA PHE A 18 -1.51 10.04 -13.06
C PHE A 18 -0.78 9.94 -11.72
N TYR A 19 -1.18 8.96 -10.90
CA TYR A 19 -0.46 8.60 -9.68
C TYR A 19 0.49 7.43 -9.94
N LEU A 20 1.71 7.50 -9.40
CA LEU A 20 2.71 6.44 -9.44
C LEU A 20 3.03 6.00 -8.01
N TYR A 21 2.89 4.71 -7.73
CA TYR A 21 3.17 4.11 -6.43
C TYR A 21 4.32 3.11 -6.56
N ASN A 22 5.21 3.07 -5.57
CA ASN A 22 6.30 2.09 -5.50
C ASN A 22 5.91 0.96 -4.54
N GLU A 23 5.71 -0.24 -5.06
CA GLU A 23 5.35 -1.43 -4.30
C GLU A 23 6.44 -1.86 -3.32
N GLU A 24 7.72 -1.85 -3.73
CA GLU A 24 8.85 -2.19 -2.86
C GLU A 24 8.88 -1.29 -1.63
N LEU A 25 8.66 0.01 -1.82
CA LEU A 25 8.62 0.98 -0.71
C LEU A 25 7.44 0.72 0.24
N ILE A 26 6.28 0.31 -0.27
CA ILE A 26 5.13 -0.08 0.56
C ILE A 26 5.50 -1.29 1.42
N LEU A 27 6.10 -2.33 0.82
CA LEU A 27 6.51 -3.55 1.52
C LEU A 27 7.61 -3.28 2.56
N GLU A 28 8.59 -2.45 2.23
CA GLU A 28 9.64 -2.04 3.18
C GLU A 28 9.06 -1.32 4.40
N ASN A 29 8.09 -0.42 4.20
CA ASN A 29 7.44 0.30 5.28
C ASN A 29 6.62 -0.65 6.18
N ILE A 30 5.93 -1.61 5.58
CA ILE A 30 5.23 -2.67 6.32
C ILE A 30 6.21 -3.48 7.17
N GLN A 31 7.35 -3.88 6.60
CA GLN A 31 8.34 -4.67 7.32
C GLN A 31 8.99 -3.87 8.46
N LYS A 32 9.32 -2.60 8.22
CA LYS A 32 9.82 -1.69 9.27
C LYS A 32 8.83 -1.60 10.42
N LEU A 33 7.55 -1.41 10.11
CA LEU A 33 6.49 -1.32 11.11
C LEU A 33 6.39 -2.62 11.93
N LYS A 34 6.36 -3.79 11.28
CA LYS A 34 6.34 -5.10 11.96
C LYS A 34 7.55 -5.31 12.88
N ASN A 35 8.73 -4.89 12.43
CA ASN A 35 9.97 -5.03 13.20
C ASN A 35 9.99 -4.16 14.47
N CYS A 36 9.20 -3.07 14.53
CA CYS A 36 9.11 -2.21 15.70
C CYS A 36 8.26 -2.79 16.84
N PHE A 37 7.35 -3.71 16.54
CA PHE A 37 6.45 -4.29 17.53
C PHE A 37 6.90 -5.73 17.86
N HIS A 38 7.44 -5.92 19.06
CA HIS A 38 7.96 -7.20 19.54
C HIS A 38 6.95 -8.02 20.38
N GLU A 39 5.81 -7.42 20.73
CA GLU A 39 4.80 -8.09 21.55
C GLU A 39 4.04 -9.16 20.76
N LYS A 40 3.63 -10.24 21.43
CA LYS A 40 3.01 -11.39 20.75
C LYS A 40 1.53 -11.19 20.40
N ASN A 41 0.91 -10.07 20.75
CA ASN A 41 -0.54 -9.93 20.69
C ASN A 41 -1.03 -8.58 20.13
N TYR A 42 -0.51 -8.19 18.96
CA TYR A 42 -1.02 -7.05 18.21
C TYR A 42 -1.42 -7.44 16.79
N LYS A 43 -2.30 -6.65 16.19
CA LYS A 43 -2.61 -6.69 14.76
C LYS A 43 -2.37 -5.31 14.18
N ILE A 44 -1.67 -5.26 13.06
CA ILE A 44 -1.55 -4.03 12.29
C ILE A 44 -2.66 -4.03 11.26
N LEU A 45 -3.48 -2.99 11.29
CA LEU A 45 -4.55 -2.75 10.33
C LEU A 45 -4.23 -1.51 9.51
N TYR A 46 -4.33 -1.61 8.20
CA TYR A 46 -4.16 -0.49 7.30
C TYR A 46 -5.44 0.35 7.21
N ALA A 47 -5.35 1.65 7.48
CA ALA A 47 -6.46 2.57 7.30
C ALA A 47 -6.77 2.76 5.80
N ILE A 48 -7.85 2.12 5.31
CA ILE A 48 -8.20 2.11 3.88
C ILE A 48 -8.44 3.51 3.29
N LYS A 49 -8.81 4.47 4.15
CA LYS A 49 -9.02 5.88 3.77
C LYS A 49 -7.75 6.57 3.29
N ALA A 50 -6.56 6.07 3.66
CA ALA A 50 -5.30 6.59 3.15
C ALA A 50 -5.15 6.33 1.64
N ASN A 51 -5.57 5.14 1.17
CA ASN A 51 -5.62 4.79 -0.24
C ASN A 51 -6.48 3.53 -0.47
N SER A 52 -7.65 3.69 -1.08
CA SER A 52 -8.58 2.60 -1.36
C SER A 52 -8.33 1.88 -2.70
N ASN A 53 -7.18 2.11 -3.34
CA ASN A 53 -6.83 1.42 -4.57
C ASN A 53 -6.68 -0.09 -4.32
N LEU A 54 -7.46 -0.90 -5.04
CA LEU A 54 -7.51 -2.35 -4.90
C LEU A 54 -6.15 -3.05 -5.04
N LYS A 55 -5.25 -2.55 -5.90
CA LYS A 55 -3.91 -3.13 -6.03
C LYS A 55 -3.08 -2.90 -4.78
N ILE A 56 -3.16 -1.69 -4.20
CA ILE A 56 -2.46 -1.35 -2.96
C ILE A 56 -3.02 -2.15 -1.79
N ILE A 57 -4.35 -2.26 -1.67
CA ILE A 57 -4.99 -3.09 -0.64
C ILE A 57 -4.50 -4.54 -0.75
N LYS A 58 -4.47 -5.13 -1.96
CA LYS A 58 -3.96 -6.50 -2.18
C LYS A 58 -2.50 -6.67 -1.80
N ILE A 59 -1.64 -5.69 -2.09
CA ILE A 59 -0.23 -5.70 -1.67
C ILE A 59 -0.14 -5.72 -0.14
N ILE A 60 -0.91 -4.85 0.52
CA ILE A 60 -0.92 -4.71 1.99
C ILE A 60 -1.46 -5.98 2.67
N THR A 61 -2.59 -6.51 2.22
CA THR A 61 -3.19 -7.74 2.79
C THR A 61 -2.35 -8.97 2.46
N GLY A 62 -1.77 -9.04 1.25
CA GLY A 62 -0.81 -10.07 0.85
C GLY A 62 0.48 -10.05 1.70
N ALA A 63 0.88 -8.87 2.18
CA ALA A 63 1.97 -8.72 3.13
C ALA A 63 1.56 -9.06 4.58
N GLY A 64 0.32 -9.50 4.83
CA GLY A 64 -0.15 -9.99 6.13
C GLY A 64 -0.64 -8.91 7.10
N LEU A 65 -0.96 -7.71 6.62
CA LEU A 65 -1.72 -6.72 7.39
C LEU A 65 -3.22 -6.95 7.23
N GLY A 66 -4.00 -6.57 8.24
CA GLY A 66 -5.45 -6.43 8.08
C GLY A 66 -5.81 -5.04 7.52
N VAL A 67 -7.10 -4.77 7.37
CA VAL A 67 -7.60 -3.48 6.91
C VAL A 67 -8.57 -2.91 7.94
N ASP A 68 -8.38 -1.65 8.29
CA ASP A 68 -9.33 -0.87 9.07
C ASP A 68 -10.28 -0.17 8.09
N THR A 69 -11.57 -0.48 8.21
CA THR A 69 -12.65 -0.05 7.31
C THR A 69 -13.74 0.65 8.10
N CYS A 70 -14.35 1.69 7.52
CA CYS A 70 -15.41 2.47 8.17
C CYS A 70 -16.73 2.44 7.37
N SER A 71 -16.83 1.62 6.33
CA SER A 71 -18.03 1.47 5.50
C SER A 71 -18.15 0.04 4.97
N VAL A 72 -19.38 -0.36 4.63
CA VAL A 72 -19.65 -1.69 4.08
C VAL A 72 -18.99 -1.87 2.71
N GLU A 73 -18.86 -0.79 1.94
CA GLU A 73 -18.19 -0.76 0.65
C GLU A 73 -16.69 -1.04 0.80
N GLU A 74 -16.04 -0.45 1.81
CA GLU A 74 -14.64 -0.70 2.14
C GLU A 74 -14.41 -2.17 2.57
N ILE A 75 -15.36 -2.79 3.29
CA ILE A 75 -15.32 -4.22 3.65
C ILE A 75 -15.37 -5.12 2.40
N LYS A 76 -16.16 -4.75 1.38
CA LYS A 76 -16.25 -5.54 0.13
C LYS A 76 -14.98 -5.46 -0.71
N LEU A 77 -14.13 -4.45 -0.48
CA LEU A 77 -12.88 -4.23 -1.22
C LEU A 77 -11.67 -4.93 -0.57
N SER A 78 -11.75 -5.26 0.73
CA SER A 78 -10.67 -5.86 1.54
C SER A 78 -10.55 -7.37 1.38
#